data_AF-A0AAV4GPR6-F1
#
_entry.id   AF-A0AAV4GPR6-F1
#
_cell.length_a   1.000
_cell.length_b   1.000
_cell.length_c   1.000
_cell.angle_alpha   90.00
_cell.angle_beta   90.00
_cell.angle_gamma   90.00
#
_symmetry.space_group_name_H-M   'P 1'
#
loop_
_entity.id
_entity.type
_entity.pdbx_description
1 polymer ?
#
loop_
_entity_poly.entity_id
_entity_poly.type
_entity_poly.pdbx_seq_one_letter_code
_entity_poly.pdbx_strand_id
1 'polypeptide(L)'
;MITEDVATLKEVQIRIEKTGQKFWDNKQLLRRNVGLNTKERIPACSIFSVSNYGCKAWTYSKAVQKKIQTFKMWCYRRLLKVPWTEKKTNKEIIQMADVDERLLQQLMKRKLKYAGHIMRGSLGSLL
;
A
#
# COMPACT_ATOMS: atom_id res chain seq x y z
N MET A 1 -24.90 4.68 -4.99
CA MET A 1 -23.79 3.71 -4.91
C MET A 1 -22.61 4.05 -5.83
N ILE A 2 -22.79 4.47 -7.09
CA ILE A 2 -21.67 4.76 -8.02
C ILE A 2 -20.80 5.97 -7.60
N THR A 3 -21.39 6.97 -6.96
CA THR A 3 -20.71 8.23 -6.59
C THR A 3 -19.67 8.07 -5.47
N GLU A 4 -19.94 7.17 -4.51
CA GLU A 4 -19.05 6.91 -3.37
C GLU A 4 -17.75 6.19 -3.80
N ASP A 5 -17.85 5.27 -4.76
CA ASP A 5 -16.69 4.58 -5.32
C ASP A 5 -15.76 5.54 -6.08
N VAL A 6 -16.32 6.50 -6.82
CA VAL A 6 -15.54 7.53 -7.54
C VAL A 6 -14.84 8.48 -6.57
N ALA A 7 -15.53 8.90 -5.51
CA ALA A 7 -14.92 9.74 -4.46
C ALA A 7 -13.78 9.01 -3.74
N THR A 8 -13.99 7.73 -3.41
CA THR A 8 -12.98 6.86 -2.79
C THR A 8 -11.74 6.72 -3.67
N LEU A 9 -11.91 6.50 -4.97
CA LEU A 9 -10.78 6.36 -5.91
C LEU A 9 -9.97 7.64 -6.10
N LYS A 10 -10.63 8.81 -6.06
CA LYS A 10 -9.96 10.12 -6.08
C LYS A 10 -9.16 10.35 -4.80
N GLU A 11 -9.71 10.01 -3.65
CA GLU A 11 -9.01 10.17 -2.38
C GLU A 11 -7.77 9.26 -2.28
N VAL A 12 -7.90 7.99 -2.69
CA VAL A 12 -6.79 7.05 -2.79
C VAL A 12 -5.69 7.61 -3.68
N GLN A 13 -6.06 8.19 -4.82
CA GLN A 13 -5.11 8.80 -5.75
C GLN A 13 -4.31 9.92 -5.10
N ILE A 14 -4.98 10.88 -4.47
CA ILE A 14 -4.35 12.02 -3.79
C ILE A 14 -3.34 11.53 -2.73
N ARG A 15 -3.67 10.45 -2.02
CA ARG A 15 -2.80 9.89 -0.98
C ARG A 15 -1.61 9.15 -1.55
N ILE A 16 -1.80 8.41 -2.64
CA ILE A 16 -0.71 7.81 -3.40
C ILE A 16 0.26 8.89 -3.86
N GLU A 17 -0.24 10.02 -4.36
CA GLU A 17 0.59 11.14 -4.81
C GLU A 17 1.38 11.75 -3.64
N LYS A 18 0.70 12.11 -2.53
CA LYS A 18 1.36 12.65 -1.33
C LYS A 18 2.41 11.69 -0.77
N THR A 19 2.09 10.40 -0.68
CA THR A 19 3.00 9.39 -0.14
C THR A 19 4.14 9.11 -1.11
N GLY A 20 3.86 9.07 -2.41
CA GLY A 20 4.85 8.91 -3.47
C GLY A 20 5.84 10.07 -3.51
N GLN A 21 5.37 11.30 -3.29
CA GLN A 21 6.23 12.48 -3.16
C GLN A 21 7.15 12.34 -1.94
N LYS A 22 6.61 12.03 -0.75
CA LYS A 22 7.43 11.79 0.45
C LYS A 22 8.44 10.65 0.26
N PHE A 23 8.05 9.58 -0.42
CA PHE A 23 8.94 8.48 -0.76
C PHE A 23 10.08 8.95 -1.67
N TRP A 24 9.77 9.80 -2.64
CA TRP A 24 10.75 10.37 -3.57
C TRP A 24 11.69 11.38 -2.92
N ASP A 25 11.19 12.22 -2.02
CA ASP A 25 12.00 13.17 -1.26
C ASP A 25 13.05 12.42 -0.42
N ASN A 26 12.68 11.24 0.08
CA ASN A 26 13.55 10.34 0.82
C ASN A 26 14.38 9.38 -0.08
N LYS A 27 14.49 9.62 -1.39
CA LYS A 27 15.25 8.77 -2.33
C LYS A 27 16.71 8.56 -1.95
N GLN A 28 17.30 9.48 -1.18
CA GLN A 28 18.67 9.35 -0.68
C GLN A 28 18.83 8.11 0.20
N LEU A 29 17.80 7.76 0.99
CA LEU A 29 17.79 6.55 1.83
C LEU A 29 17.81 5.27 0.97
N LEU A 30 17.22 5.30 -0.21
CA LEU A 30 17.25 4.19 -1.17
C LEU A 30 18.62 4.06 -1.85
N ARG A 31 19.36 5.17 -1.97
CA ARG A 31 20.69 5.22 -2.62
C ARG A 31 21.82 4.79 -1.71
N ARG A 32 21.74 5.07 -0.40
CA ARG A 32 22.75 4.70 0.60
C ARG A 32 23.06 3.20 0.57
N ASN A 33 24.28 2.83 0.94
CA ASN A 33 24.68 1.43 1.06
C ASN A 33 24.12 0.81 2.36
N VAL A 34 22.80 0.59 2.38
CA VAL A 34 22.06 -0.03 3.48
C VAL A 34 21.47 -1.35 2.96
N GLY A 35 21.46 -2.38 3.80
CA GLY A 35 20.87 -3.69 3.45
C GLY A 35 19.42 -3.59 2.97
N LEU A 36 19.04 -4.49 2.05
CA LEU A 36 17.72 -4.51 1.42
C LEU A 36 16.59 -4.62 2.46
N ASN A 37 16.76 -5.45 3.49
CA ASN A 37 15.79 -5.65 4.57
C ASN A 37 15.41 -4.34 5.27
N THR A 38 16.39 -3.46 5.50
CA THR A 38 16.13 -2.16 6.13
C THR A 38 15.44 -1.20 5.17
N LYS A 39 15.78 -1.27 3.88
CA LYS A 39 15.17 -0.40 2.86
C LYS A 39 13.76 -0.83 2.49
N GLU A 40 13.44 -2.13 2.57
CA GLU A 40 12.10 -2.69 2.34
C GLU A 40 11.04 -2.07 3.26
N ARG A 41 11.44 -1.70 4.49
CA ARG A 41 10.59 -1.00 5.44
C ARG A 41 10.03 0.31 4.88
N ILE A 42 10.74 0.97 3.96
CA ILE A 42 10.31 2.25 3.38
C ILE A 42 9.11 2.04 2.43
N PRO A 43 9.19 1.21 1.36
CA PRO A 43 8.01 0.83 0.59
C PRO A 43 6.88 0.26 1.44
N ALA A 44 7.19 -0.63 2.39
CA ALA A 44 6.18 -1.21 3.26
C ALA A 44 5.41 -0.12 4.01
N CYS A 45 6.11 0.79 4.70
CA CYS A 45 5.51 1.90 5.45
C CYS A 45 4.65 2.81 4.56
N SER A 46 5.12 3.15 3.35
CA SER A 46 4.34 3.92 2.37
C SER A 46 3.04 3.23 1.98
N ILE A 47 3.09 1.91 1.71
CA ILE A 47 1.89 1.12 1.37
C ILE A 47 0.95 1.04 2.57
N PHE A 48 1.48 0.80 3.77
CA PHE A 48 0.71 0.80 5.02
C PHE A 48 0.00 2.14 5.23
N SER A 49 0.68 3.27 5.02
CA SER A 49 0.11 4.62 5.15
C SER A 49 -1.09 4.84 4.23
N VAL A 50 -0.94 4.53 2.94
CA VAL A 50 -2.02 4.66 1.95
C VAL A 50 -3.19 3.73 2.29
N SER A 51 -2.90 2.50 2.71
CA SER A 51 -3.90 1.48 3.03
C SER A 51 -4.68 1.75 4.33
N ASN A 52 -4.02 2.27 5.36
CA ASN A 52 -4.59 2.41 6.70
C ASN A 52 -5.31 3.74 6.90
N TYR A 53 -4.87 4.83 6.27
CA TYR A 53 -5.47 6.14 6.53
C TYR A 53 -6.91 6.22 5.97
N GLY A 54 -7.33 5.30 5.09
CA GLY A 54 -8.71 5.16 4.57
C GLY A 54 -9.62 4.25 5.40
N CYS A 55 -9.15 3.84 6.59
CA CYS A 55 -9.78 2.83 7.44
C CYS A 55 -11.25 3.12 7.80
N LYS A 56 -11.65 4.39 7.94
CA LYS A 56 -13.01 4.77 8.34
C LYS A 56 -14.05 4.82 7.21
N ALA A 57 -13.65 4.95 5.94
CA ALA A 57 -14.61 5.33 4.87
C ALA A 57 -14.51 4.53 3.55
N TRP A 58 -13.46 3.72 3.32
CA TRP A 58 -13.28 3.08 2.01
C TRP A 58 -13.78 1.64 1.94
N THR A 59 -14.60 1.35 0.94
CA THR A 59 -14.79 -0.01 0.44
C THR A 59 -13.55 -0.45 -0.34
N TYR A 60 -12.98 -1.62 -0.02
CA TYR A 60 -11.83 -2.18 -0.77
C TYR A 60 -12.29 -2.75 -2.11
N SER A 61 -12.72 -1.87 -3.02
CA SER A 61 -13.10 -2.25 -4.37
C SER A 61 -11.88 -2.77 -5.14
N LYS A 62 -12.12 -3.59 -6.18
CA LYS A 62 -11.05 -4.10 -7.07
C LYS A 62 -10.23 -2.96 -7.68
N ALA A 63 -10.86 -1.81 -7.96
CA ALA A 63 -10.18 -0.65 -8.51
C ALA A 63 -9.19 -0.01 -7.51
N VAL A 64 -9.58 0.12 -6.24
CA VAL A 64 -8.69 0.60 -5.17
C VAL A 64 -7.51 -0.36 -4.99
N GLN A 65 -7.79 -1.66 -4.92
CA GLN A 65 -6.75 -2.69 -4.79
C GLN A 65 -5.74 -2.61 -5.94
N LYS A 66 -6.21 -2.45 -7.18
CA LYS A 66 -5.35 -2.29 -8.36
C LYS A 66 -4.45 -1.05 -8.25
N LYS A 67 -4.99 0.09 -7.81
CA LYS A 67 -4.18 1.32 -7.61
C LYS A 67 -3.09 1.13 -6.55
N ILE A 68 -3.42 0.53 -5.41
CA ILE A 68 -2.45 0.26 -4.35
C ILE A 68 -1.40 -0.74 -4.83
N GLN A 69 -1.79 -1.77 -5.60
CA GLN A 69 -0.85 -2.72 -6.20
C GLN A 69 0.09 -2.05 -7.20
N THR A 70 -0.42 -1.16 -8.06
CA THR A 70 0.44 -0.38 -8.97
C THR A 70 1.43 0.48 -8.20
N PHE A 71 0.98 1.14 -7.12
CA PHE A 71 1.87 1.92 -6.25
C PHE A 71 2.92 1.05 -5.55
N LYS A 72 2.53 -0.12 -5.03
CA LYS A 72 3.44 -1.13 -4.47
C LYS A 72 4.54 -1.47 -5.47
N MET A 73 4.18 -1.81 -6.72
CA MET A 73 5.16 -2.15 -7.75
C MET A 73 6.07 -0.97 -8.10
N TRP A 74 5.54 0.25 -8.14
CA TRP A 74 6.34 1.45 -8.38
C TRP A 74 7.39 1.66 -7.29
N CYS A 75 7.03 1.52 -6.01
CA CYS A 75 7.99 1.63 -4.90
C CYS A 75 9.10 0.57 -4.99
N TYR A 76 8.75 -0.70 -5.24
CA TYR A 76 9.73 -1.79 -5.30
C TYR A 76 10.68 -1.69 -6.50
N ARG A 77 10.19 -1.28 -7.67
CA ARG A 77 11.06 -1.02 -8.83
C ARG A 77 12.09 0.06 -8.55
N ARG A 78 11.69 1.12 -7.84
CA ARG A 78 12.60 2.20 -7.43
C ARG A 78 13.60 1.75 -6.37
N LEU A 79 13.15 0.92 -5.42
CA LEU A 79 14.03 0.32 -4.42
C LEU A 79 15.13 -0.53 -5.08
N LEU A 80 14.74 -1.41 -6.00
CA LEU A 80 15.65 -2.31 -6.72
C LEU A 80 16.42 -1.63 -7.86
N LYS A 81 16.09 -0.37 -8.18
CA LYS A 81 16.67 0.39 -9.30
C LYS A 81 16.52 -0.31 -10.66
N VAL A 82 15.45 -1.09 -10.84
CA VAL A 82 15.18 -1.80 -12.09
C VAL A 82 14.77 -0.80 -13.16
N PRO A 83 15.52 -0.67 -14.27
CA PRO A 83 15.12 0.19 -15.37
C PRO A 83 13.93 -0.40 -16.11
N TRP A 84 13.13 0.46 -16.75
CA TRP A 84 11.95 0.01 -17.51
C TRP A 84 12.33 -0.85 -18.74
N THR A 85 13.55 -0.69 -19.25
CA THR A 85 14.10 -1.43 -20.40
C THR A 85 14.30 -2.92 -20.11
N GLU A 86 14.47 -3.31 -18.84
CA GLU A 86 14.70 -4.70 -18.44
C GLU A 86 13.42 -5.56 -18.57
N LYS A 87 12.25 -4.94 -18.82
CA LYS A 87 10.95 -5.60 -19.05
C LYS A 87 10.57 -6.68 -18.02
N LYS A 88 11.11 -6.62 -16.79
CA LYS A 88 10.80 -7.57 -15.72
C LYS A 88 9.31 -7.62 -15.40
N THR A 89 8.80 -8.82 -15.16
CA THR A 89 7.43 -9.02 -14.70
C THR A 89 7.25 -8.56 -13.26
N ASN A 90 6.01 -8.32 -12.84
CA ASN A 90 5.74 -7.95 -11.45
C ASN A 90 6.12 -9.05 -10.46
N LYS A 91 6.02 -10.34 -10.86
CA LYS A 91 6.40 -11.48 -10.03
C LYS A 91 7.90 -11.48 -9.75
N GLU A 92 8.72 -11.27 -10.78
CA GLU A 92 10.19 -11.21 -10.64
C GLU A 92 10.63 -10.06 -9.72
N ILE A 93 10.00 -8.89 -9.83
CA ILE A 93 10.30 -7.75 -8.94
C ILE A 93 10.03 -8.09 -7.47
N ILE A 94 8.93 -8.80 -7.19
CA ILE A 94 8.57 -9.21 -5.83
C ILE A 94 9.56 -10.26 -5.29
N GLN A 95 9.94 -11.24 -6.13
CA GLN A 95 10.96 -12.22 -5.77
C GLN A 95 12.33 -11.58 -5.50
N MET A 96 12.75 -10.63 -6.34
CA MET A 96 14.02 -9.91 -6.17
C MET A 96 14.04 -9.02 -4.93
N ALA A 97 12.88 -8.50 -4.53
CA ALA A 97 12.76 -7.69 -3.33
C ALA A 97 12.64 -8.53 -2.05
N ASP A 98 12.54 -9.87 -2.17
CA ASP A 98 12.28 -10.81 -1.08
C ASP A 98 11.06 -10.41 -0.23
N VAL A 99 10.01 -9.93 -0.91
CA VAL A 99 8.82 -9.39 -0.23
C VAL A 99 7.64 -10.33 -0.35
N ASP A 100 6.89 -10.45 0.74
CA ASP A 100 5.62 -11.17 0.73
C ASP A 100 4.62 -10.53 -0.25
N GLU A 101 4.23 -11.28 -1.27
CA GLU A 101 3.19 -10.89 -2.23
C GLU A 101 1.87 -10.56 -1.51
N ARG A 102 1.62 -11.22 -0.36
CA ARG A 102 0.39 -11.15 0.43
C ARG A 102 0.26 -9.89 1.28
N LEU A 103 1.20 -8.96 1.26
CA LEU A 103 1.14 -7.71 2.05
C LEU A 103 -0.23 -7.01 1.98
N LEU A 104 -0.78 -6.86 0.77
CA LEU A 104 -2.08 -6.22 0.56
C LEU A 104 -3.24 -7.05 1.16
N GLN A 105 -3.17 -8.38 1.05
CA GLN A 105 -4.16 -9.29 1.64
C GLN A 105 -4.09 -9.28 3.17
N GLN A 106 -2.89 -9.23 3.74
CA GLN A 106 -2.69 -9.11 5.19
C GLN A 106 -3.26 -7.80 5.72
N LEU A 107 -3.02 -6.69 5.00
CA LEU A 107 -3.61 -5.38 5.27
C LEU A 107 -5.15 -5.42 5.27
N MET A 108 -5.74 -6.01 4.24
CA MET A 108 -7.19 -6.19 4.16
C MET A 108 -7.73 -7.06 5.31
N LYS A 109 -7.05 -8.17 5.63
CA LYS A 109 -7.45 -9.06 6.73
C LYS A 109 -7.39 -8.34 8.08
N ARG A 110 -6.34 -7.55 8.33
CA ARG A 110 -6.23 -6.70 9.53
C ARG A 110 -7.37 -5.69 9.60
N LYS A 111 -7.72 -5.06 8.48
CA LYS A 111 -8.87 -4.14 8.42
C LYS A 111 -10.19 -4.82 8.76
N LEU A 112 -10.48 -5.98 8.17
CA LEU A 112 -11.71 -6.73 8.44
C LEU A 112 -11.80 -7.14 9.92
N LYS A 113 -10.68 -7.58 10.51
CA LYS A 113 -10.62 -7.89 11.95
C LYS A 113 -10.92 -6.66 12.81
N TYR A 114 -10.33 -5.50 12.48
CA TYR A 114 -10.59 -4.25 13.20
C TYR A 114 -12.04 -3.79 13.08
N ALA A 115 -12.61 -3.81 11.87
CA ALA A 115 -14.02 -3.48 11.66
C ALA A 115 -14.95 -4.40 12.50
N GLY A 116 -14.69 -5.70 12.50
CA GLY A 116 -15.43 -6.63 13.35
C GLY A 116 -15.25 -6.37 14.86
N HIS A 117 -14.08 -5.90 15.29
CA HIS A 117 -13.86 -5.50 16.68
C HIS A 117 -14.70 -4.28 17.06
N ILE A 118 -14.76 -3.25 16.20
CA ILE A 118 -15.62 -2.08 16.40
C ILE A 118 -17.09 -2.49 16.50
N MET A 119 -17.57 -3.35 15.59
CA MET A 119 -18.96 -3.82 15.59
C MET A 119 -19.31 -4.61 16.85
N ARG A 120 -18.39 -5.41 17.39
CA ARG A 120 -18.59 -6.15 18.65
C ARG A 120 -18.53 -5.23 19.88
N GLY A 121 -17.63 -4.24 19.87
CA GLY A 121 -17.51 -3.25 20.93
C GLY A 121 -18.71 -2.31 21.01
N SER A 122 -19.28 -1.90 19.87
CA SER A 122 -20.48 -1.04 19.82
C SER A 122 -21.76 -1.76 20.26
N LEU A 123 -21.83 -3.08 20.06
CA LEU A 123 -22.98 -3.88 20.51
C LEU A 123 -22.98 -4.08 22.03
N GLY A 124 -21.80 -4.10 22.67
CA GLY A 124 -21.66 -4.23 24.12
C GLY A 124 -21.86 -2.94 24.92
N SER A 125 -21.94 -1.78 24.26
CA SER A 125 -22.23 -0.48 24.88
C SER A 125 -23.70 -0.03 24.73
N LEU A 126 -24.53 -0.87 24.10
CA LEU A 126 -25.96 -0.65 23.84
C LEU A 126 -26.86 -1.64 24.63
N LEU A 127 -26.26 -2.36 25.58
CA LEU A 127 -26.91 -3.15 26.63
C LEU A 127 -26.47 -2.57 27.99
#